data_AF-A0A7L6BDM7-F1
#
_entry.id   AF-A0A7L6BDM7-F1
#
_cell.length_a   1.000
_cell.length_b   1.000
_cell.length_c   1.000
_cell.angle_alpha   90.00
_cell.angle_beta   90.00
_cell.angle_gamma   90.00
#
_symmetry.space_group_name_H-M   'P 1'
#
loop_
_entity.id
_entity.type
_entity.pdbx_description
1 polymer ?
#
loop_
_entity_poly.entity_id
_entity_poly.type
_entity_poly.pdbx_seq_one_letter_code
_entity_poly.pdbx_strand_id
1 'polypeptide(L)'
;MELLLLPFRWIYRGLVWFANSPRTLITSYLLMIVVAGVLYSQAEHKGAADSVWWAVVTASTVGYGDISPTTFAGRFLAALLISTMVLLVIPLITAHFASRLIVDDDAFEHAEQEELKSDVRRLRALVEEMAARQGVVLPEPVRPTPEPAPGDRRIRRRRR
;
A
#
# COMPACT_ATOMS: atom_id res chain seq x y z
N MET A 1 -10.24 6.90 -25.53
CA MET A 1 -9.27 7.09 -24.43
C MET A 1 -9.23 5.91 -23.45
N GLU A 2 -10.35 5.26 -23.11
CA GLU A 2 -10.40 4.07 -22.22
C GLU A 2 -9.60 2.85 -22.73
N LEU A 3 -9.57 2.61 -24.05
CA LEU A 3 -8.91 1.42 -24.63
C LEU A 3 -7.38 1.42 -24.47
N LEU A 4 -6.77 2.60 -24.35
CA LEU A 4 -5.31 2.77 -24.32
C LEU A 4 -4.72 2.48 -22.92
N LEU A 5 -5.56 2.48 -21.88
CA LEU A 5 -5.16 2.24 -20.49
C LEU A 5 -5.47 0.81 -20.00
N LEU A 6 -6.14 -0.01 -20.82
CA LEU A 6 -6.42 -1.42 -20.48
C LEU A 6 -5.16 -2.23 -20.12
N PRO A 7 -4.05 -2.22 -20.89
CA PRO A 7 -2.85 -2.98 -20.50
C PRO A 7 -2.27 -2.49 -19.16
N PHE A 8 -2.34 -1.18 -18.89
CA PHE A 8 -1.87 -0.60 -17.64
C PHE A 8 -2.70 -1.08 -16.43
N ARG A 9 -4.02 -1.23 -16.59
CA ARG A 9 -4.91 -1.74 -15.53
C ARG A 9 -4.71 -3.22 -15.24
N TRP A 10 -4.30 -4.02 -16.21
CA TRP A 10 -3.96 -5.43 -16.01
C TRP A 10 -2.62 -5.59 -15.30
N ILE A 11 -1.61 -4.80 -15.68
CA ILE A 11 -0.31 -4.75 -15.00
C ILE A 11 -0.48 -4.30 -13.56
N TYR A 12 -1.25 -3.23 -13.32
CA TYR A 12 -1.54 -2.75 -11.97
C TYR A 12 -2.27 -3.80 -11.13
N ARG A 13 -3.31 -4.44 -11.67
CA ARG A 13 -4.04 -5.50 -10.96
C ARG A 13 -3.18 -6.72 -10.66
N GLY A 14 -2.31 -7.13 -11.59
CA GLY A 14 -1.35 -8.21 -11.37
C GLY A 14 -0.34 -7.87 -10.28
N LEU A 15 0.20 -6.65 -10.30
CA LEU A 15 1.11 -6.14 -9.27
C LEU A 15 0.47 -6.08 -7.89
N VAL A 16 -0.77 -5.58 -7.81
CA VAL A 16 -1.54 -5.50 -6.56
C VAL A 16 -1.90 -6.90 -6.05
N TRP A 17 -2.32 -7.82 -6.92
CA TRP A 17 -2.60 -9.21 -6.53
C TRP A 17 -1.36 -9.90 -5.95
N PHE A 18 -0.21 -9.70 -6.59
CA PHE A 18 1.08 -10.21 -6.14
C PHE A 18 1.53 -9.61 -4.80
N ALA A 19 1.28 -8.31 -4.60
CA ALA A 19 1.59 -7.60 -3.36
C ALA A 19 0.68 -7.96 -2.18
N ASN A 20 -0.54 -8.42 -2.45
CA ASN A 20 -1.56 -8.62 -1.43
C ASN A 20 -1.42 -9.95 -0.66
N SER A 21 -0.58 -10.87 -1.13
CA SER A 21 -0.37 -12.18 -0.48
C SER A 21 1.04 -12.30 0.13
N PRO A 22 1.19 -12.58 1.44
CA PRO A 22 2.52 -12.74 2.04
C PRO A 22 3.31 -13.91 1.44
N ARG A 23 2.60 -14.99 1.05
CA ARG A 23 3.20 -16.18 0.42
C ARG A 23 3.84 -15.85 -0.92
N THR A 24 3.17 -15.05 -1.76
CA THR A 24 3.70 -14.68 -3.08
C THR A 24 4.94 -13.81 -2.95
N LEU A 25 4.98 -12.87 -2.00
CA LEU A 25 6.17 -12.08 -1.68
C LEU A 25 7.37 -12.98 -1.32
N ILE A 26 7.20 -13.90 -0.37
CA ILE A 26 8.28 -14.81 0.04
C ILE A 26 8.74 -15.70 -1.12
N THR A 27 7.80 -16.34 -1.84
CA THR A 27 8.16 -17.22 -2.97
C THR A 27 8.88 -16.48 -4.08
N SER A 28 8.47 -15.25 -4.38
CA SER A 28 9.10 -14.42 -5.39
C SER A 28 10.49 -13.94 -5.00
N TYR A 29 10.69 -13.62 -3.72
CA TYR A 29 12.00 -13.25 -3.18
C TYR A 29 12.99 -14.40 -3.30
N LEU A 30 12.58 -15.60 -2.88
CA LEU A 30 13.39 -16.81 -3.01
C LEU A 30 13.68 -17.16 -4.47
N LEU A 31 12.66 -17.09 -5.34
CA LEU A 31 12.83 -17.35 -6.78
C LEU A 31 13.85 -16.40 -7.39
N MET A 32 13.78 -15.12 -7.05
CA MET A 32 14.70 -14.11 -7.54
C MET A 32 16.13 -14.33 -7.05
N ILE A 33 16.35 -14.81 -5.80
CA ILE A 33 17.68 -15.21 -5.32
C ILE A 33 18.24 -16.33 -6.20
N VAL A 34 17.44 -17.36 -6.49
CA VAL A 34 17.87 -18.47 -7.35
C VAL A 34 18.20 -17.98 -8.75
N VAL A 35 17.34 -17.16 -9.35
CA VAL A 35 17.56 -16.60 -10.70
C VAL A 35 18.81 -15.73 -10.72
N ALA A 36 18.98 -14.82 -9.76
CA ALA A 36 20.15 -13.96 -9.67
C ALA A 36 21.44 -14.76 -9.45
N GLY A 37 21.41 -15.79 -8.59
CA GLY A 37 22.54 -16.67 -8.37
C GLY A 37 22.94 -17.45 -9.62
N VAL A 38 21.97 -17.98 -10.37
CA VAL A 38 22.22 -18.66 -11.66
C VAL A 38 22.81 -17.69 -12.68
N LEU A 39 22.22 -16.50 -12.85
CA LEU A 39 22.74 -15.49 -13.78
C LEU A 39 24.15 -15.03 -13.41
N TYR A 40 24.43 -14.88 -12.11
CA TYR A 40 25.75 -14.53 -11.61
C TYR A 40 26.78 -15.64 -11.86
N SER A 41 26.40 -16.91 -11.63
CA SER A 41 27.26 -18.07 -11.90
C SER A 41 27.68 -18.10 -13.37
N GLN A 42 26.75 -17.82 -14.29
CA GLN A 42 27.04 -17.76 -15.73
C GLN A 42 27.89 -16.55 -16.13
N ALA A 43 27.70 -15.38 -15.49
CA ALA A 43 28.45 -14.18 -15.80
C ALA A 43 29.89 -14.20 -15.26
N GLU A 44 30.09 -14.74 -14.05
CA GLU A 44 31.37 -14.73 -13.32
C GLU A 44 32.08 -16.09 -13.32
N HIS A 45 31.48 -17.13 -13.93
CA HIS A 45 32.00 -18.50 -13.96
C HIS A 45 32.33 -19.07 -12.57
N LYS A 46 31.53 -18.69 -11.56
CA LYS A 46 31.67 -19.16 -10.16
C LYS A 46 30.80 -20.37 -9.87
N GLY A 47 31.19 -21.13 -8.84
CA GLY A 47 30.39 -22.25 -8.33
C GLY A 47 28.96 -21.83 -7.95
N ALA A 48 28.01 -22.75 -8.10
CA ALA A 48 26.60 -22.48 -7.85
C ALA A 48 26.33 -22.05 -6.40
N ALA A 49 26.97 -22.69 -5.42
CA ALA A 49 26.82 -22.37 -4.01
C ALA A 49 27.28 -20.94 -3.69
N ASP A 50 28.48 -20.57 -4.14
CA ASP A 50 29.05 -19.23 -3.99
C ASP A 50 28.20 -18.16 -4.69
N SER A 51 27.61 -18.49 -5.83
CA SER A 51 26.78 -17.56 -6.60
C SER A 51 25.42 -17.32 -5.94
N VAL A 52 24.81 -18.36 -5.37
CA VAL A 52 23.60 -18.23 -4.56
C VAL A 52 23.90 -17.47 -3.27
N TRP A 53 25.03 -17.74 -2.62
CA TRP A 53 25.48 -17.00 -1.44
C TRP A 53 25.64 -15.50 -1.73
N TRP A 54 26.31 -15.15 -2.83
CA TRP A 54 26.42 -13.77 -3.29
C TRP A 54 25.04 -13.12 -3.49
N ALA A 55 24.11 -13.83 -4.12
CA ALA A 55 22.76 -13.33 -4.36
C ALA A 55 22.00 -13.12 -3.04
N VAL A 56 22.13 -14.02 -2.07
CA VAL A 56 21.53 -13.88 -0.72
C VAL A 56 22.08 -12.64 -0.02
N VAL A 57 23.40 -12.51 0.09
CA VAL A 57 24.09 -11.42 0.80
C VAL A 57 23.79 -10.06 0.17
N THR A 58 23.67 -10.01 -1.15
CA THR A 58 23.35 -8.79 -1.89
C THR A 58 21.86 -8.45 -1.77
N ALA A 59 20.97 -9.43 -1.95
CA ALA A 59 19.52 -9.23 -1.88
C ALA A 59 19.03 -8.91 -0.46
N SER A 60 19.73 -9.39 0.57
CA SER A 60 19.47 -9.03 1.96
C SER A 60 20.07 -7.68 2.36
N THR A 61 20.76 -7.00 1.44
CA THR A 61 21.48 -5.73 1.67
C THR A 61 22.58 -5.81 2.74
N VAL A 62 23.05 -7.01 3.09
CA VAL A 62 24.11 -7.21 4.09
C VAL A 62 25.47 -6.85 3.51
N GLY A 63 25.77 -7.33 2.31
CA GLY A 63 26.94 -6.90 1.54
C GLY A 63 28.30 -7.16 2.21
N TYR A 64 28.59 -8.39 2.64
CA TYR A 64 29.89 -8.75 3.24
C TYR A 64 31.10 -8.40 2.37
N GLY A 65 30.95 -8.45 1.04
CA GLY A 65 32.01 -8.10 0.08
C GLY A 65 33.06 -9.19 -0.13
N ASP A 66 32.88 -10.36 0.48
CA ASP A 66 33.68 -11.58 0.27
C ASP A 66 33.62 -12.09 -1.18
N ILE A 67 32.44 -11.97 -1.79
CA ILE A 67 32.21 -12.25 -3.21
C ILE A 67 31.66 -11.00 -3.87
N SER A 68 32.28 -10.59 -4.99
CA SER A 68 31.87 -9.41 -5.74
C SER A 68 32.04 -9.63 -7.25
N PRO A 69 31.19 -8.99 -8.09
CA PRO A 69 31.28 -9.09 -9.54
C PRO A 69 32.52 -8.38 -10.07
N THR A 70 33.31 -9.10 -10.86
CA THR A 70 34.54 -8.58 -11.50
C THR A 70 34.32 -8.27 -12.97
N THR A 71 33.40 -9.00 -13.62
CA THR A 71 33.07 -8.83 -15.04
C THR A 71 32.10 -7.68 -15.25
N PHE A 72 32.10 -7.11 -16.46
CA PHE A 72 31.12 -6.09 -16.84
C PHE A 72 29.67 -6.61 -16.71
N ALA A 73 29.42 -7.83 -17.20
CA ALA A 73 28.11 -8.47 -17.13
C ALA A 73 27.66 -8.70 -15.67
N GLY A 74 28.55 -9.22 -14.82
CA GLY A 74 28.26 -9.42 -13.40
C GLY A 74 27.98 -8.11 -12.67
N ARG A 75 28.69 -7.02 -12.98
CA ARG A 75 28.44 -5.70 -12.40
C ARG A 75 27.08 -5.14 -12.83
N PHE A 76 26.72 -5.33 -14.10
CA PHE A 76 25.40 -4.94 -14.59
C PHE A 76 24.27 -5.72 -13.91
N LEU A 77 24.43 -7.05 -13.77
CA LEU A 77 23.48 -7.90 -13.04
C LEU A 77 23.35 -7.50 -11.57
N ALA A 78 24.48 -7.18 -10.92
CA ALA A 78 24.49 -6.70 -9.54
C ALA A 78 23.73 -5.37 -9.40
N ALA A 79 23.97 -4.42 -10.30
CA ALA A 79 23.25 -3.14 -10.31
C ALA A 79 21.73 -3.34 -10.49
N LEU A 80 21.33 -4.27 -11.37
CA LEU A 80 19.92 -4.60 -11.58
C LEU A 80 19.29 -5.25 -10.33
N LEU A 81 19.98 -6.20 -9.71
CA LEU A 81 19.53 -6.86 -8.48
C LEU A 81 19.33 -5.83 -7.35
N ILE A 82 20.33 -4.99 -7.11
CA ILE A 82 20.30 -3.94 -6.08
C ILE A 82 19.16 -2.95 -6.35
N SER A 83 19.03 -2.48 -7.59
CA SER A 83 17.96 -1.54 -7.96
C SER A 83 16.57 -2.16 -7.75
N THR A 84 16.42 -3.44 -8.09
CA THR A 84 15.17 -4.18 -7.89
C THR A 84 14.83 -4.33 -6.40
N MET A 85 15.83 -4.56 -5.54
CA MET A 85 15.61 -4.67 -4.09
C MET A 85 15.10 -3.36 -3.52
N VAL A 86 15.81 -2.27 -3.82
CA VAL A 86 15.55 -0.96 -3.24
C VAL A 86 14.24 -0.36 -3.77
N LEU A 87 13.96 -0.50 -5.07
CA LEU A 87 12.80 0.14 -5.70
C LEU A 87 11.51 -0.66 -5.58
N LEU A 88 11.59 -2.00 -5.51
CA LEU A 88 10.40 -2.85 -5.58
C LEU A 88 10.22 -3.72 -4.34
N VAL A 89 11.20 -4.57 -4.01
CA VAL A 89 10.97 -5.63 -3.01
C VAL A 89 10.88 -5.09 -1.59
N ILE A 90 11.84 -4.26 -1.17
CA ILE A 90 11.86 -3.69 0.19
C ILE A 90 10.61 -2.83 0.46
N PRO A 91 10.22 -1.88 -0.41
CA PRO A 91 9.01 -1.07 -0.19
C PRO A 91 7.73 -1.91 -0.12
N LEU A 92 7.63 -2.96 -0.94
CA LEU A 92 6.44 -3.80 -0.99
C LEU A 92 6.27 -4.64 0.28
N ILE A 93 7.37 -5.21 0.77
CA ILE A 93 7.39 -5.92 2.05
C ILE A 93 7.07 -4.96 3.19
N THR A 94 7.71 -3.80 3.25
CA THR A 94 7.45 -2.77 4.27
C THR A 94 6.00 -2.32 4.26
N ALA A 95 5.42 -2.03 3.10
CA ALA A 95 4.02 -1.63 2.97
C ALA A 95 3.06 -2.74 3.40
N HIS A 96 3.37 -4.00 3.09
CA HIS A 96 2.58 -5.16 3.50
C HIS A 96 2.56 -5.34 5.02
N PHE A 97 3.71 -5.17 5.69
CA PHE A 97 3.77 -5.23 7.15
C PHE A 97 3.12 -4.00 7.79
N ALA A 98 3.38 -2.79 7.28
CA ALA A 98 2.78 -1.57 7.79
C ALA A 98 1.25 -1.64 7.78
N SER A 99 0.63 -2.11 6.69
CA SER A 99 -0.82 -2.24 6.60
C SER A 99 -1.43 -3.25 7.58
N ARG A 100 -0.63 -4.16 8.13
CA ARG A 100 -1.06 -5.13 9.16
C ARG A 100 -0.86 -4.62 10.58
N LEU A 101 0.10 -3.72 10.79
CA LEU A 101 0.38 -3.11 12.10
C LEU A 101 -0.43 -1.84 12.34
N ILE A 102 -0.87 -1.16 11.28
CA ILE A 102 -1.79 -0.04 11.37
C ILE A 102 -3.15 -0.59 11.79
N VAL A 103 -3.44 -0.50 13.09
CA VAL A 103 -4.80 -0.57 13.62
C VAL A 103 -5.43 0.78 13.29
N ASP A 104 -6.47 0.76 12.45
CA ASP A 104 -7.16 1.97 12.05
C ASP A 104 -8.19 2.32 13.14
N ASP A 105 -7.72 2.97 14.21
CA ASP A 105 -8.55 3.37 15.36
C ASP A 105 -9.68 4.35 14.96
N ASP A 106 -9.56 5.00 13.79
CA ASP A 106 -10.56 5.93 13.22
C ASP A 106 -11.47 5.27 12.16
N ALA A 107 -11.19 4.03 11.74
CA ALA A 107 -12.06 3.28 10.86
C ALA A 107 -13.23 2.70 11.65
N PHE A 108 -14.19 3.54 12.01
CA PHE A 108 -15.48 3.09 12.53
C PHE A 108 -16.04 2.04 11.57
N GLU A 109 -16.19 0.80 12.04
CA GLU A 109 -16.84 -0.23 11.25
C GLU A 109 -18.25 0.26 10.88
N HIS A 110 -18.75 -0.14 9.71
CA HIS A 110 -20.10 0.23 9.30
C HIS A 110 -21.16 -0.14 10.35
N ALA A 111 -20.91 -1.17 11.16
CA ALA A 111 -21.73 -1.54 12.31
C ALA A 111 -21.77 -0.45 13.39
N GLU A 112 -20.61 0.06 13.84
CA GLU A 112 -20.52 1.15 14.82
C GLU A 112 -21.12 2.46 14.29
N GLN A 113 -20.93 2.74 13.00
CA GLN A 113 -21.53 3.91 12.35
C GLN A 113 -23.07 3.82 12.34
N GLU A 114 -23.63 2.65 12.04
CA GLU A 114 -25.08 2.45 12.04
C GLU A 114 -25.65 2.47 13.46
N GLU A 115 -24.93 1.92 14.45
CA GLU A 115 -25.28 2.01 15.87
C GLU A 115 -25.32 3.47 16.32
N LEU A 116 -24.25 4.24 16.07
CA LEU A 116 -24.19 5.67 16.42
C LEU A 116 -25.30 6.48 15.75
N LYS A 117 -25.59 6.24 14.47
CA LYS A 117 -26.73 6.89 13.79
C LYS A 117 -28.07 6.48 14.40
N SER A 118 -28.22 5.22 14.81
CA SER A 118 -29.44 4.73 15.46
C SER A 118 -29.64 5.41 16.83
N ASP A 119 -28.56 5.57 17.60
CA ASP A 119 -28.57 6.25 18.90
C ASP A 119 -28.87 7.73 18.77
N VAL A 120 -28.26 8.42 17.79
CA VAL A 120 -28.58 9.82 17.49
C VAL A 120 -30.05 9.99 17.13
N ARG A 121 -30.60 9.09 16.29
CA ARG A 121 -32.04 9.10 15.94
C ARG A 121 -32.92 8.86 17.17
N ARG A 122 -32.52 7.94 18.06
CA ARG A 122 -33.26 7.61 19.29
C ARG A 122 -33.23 8.76 20.29
N LEU A 123 -32.07 9.36 20.55
CA LEU A 123 -31.92 10.52 21.42
C LEU A 123 -32.75 11.70 20.91
N ARG A 124 -32.77 11.92 19.59
CA ARG A 124 -33.59 12.97 19.00
C ARG A 124 -35.08 12.74 19.22
N ALA A 125 -35.57 11.52 19.03
CA ALA A 125 -36.98 11.19 19.28
C ALA A 125 -37.37 11.45 20.75
N LEU A 126 -36.51 11.10 21.70
CA LEU A 126 -36.72 11.38 23.13
C LEU A 126 -36.73 12.89 23.42
N VAL A 127 -35.84 13.65 22.80
CA VAL A 127 -35.80 15.11 22.93
C VAL A 127 -37.05 15.76 22.34
N GLU A 128 -37.53 15.28 21.19
CA GLU A 128 -38.78 15.72 20.57
C GLU A 128 -40.00 15.43 21.45
N GLU A 129 -40.03 14.26 22.09
CA GLU A 129 -41.07 13.93 23.06
C GLU A 129 -41.02 14.83 24.31
N MET A 130 -39.84 15.05 24.88
CA MET A 130 -39.66 15.94 26.04
C MET A 130 -40.03 17.39 25.71
N ALA A 131 -39.66 17.87 24.52
CA ALA A 131 -39.97 19.21 24.05
C ALA A 131 -41.48 19.39 23.85
N ALA A 132 -42.17 18.39 23.28
CA ALA A 132 -43.63 18.39 23.15
C ALA A 132 -44.34 18.45 24.51
N ARG A 133 -43.85 17.69 25.51
CA ARG A 133 -44.40 17.73 26.88
C ARG A 133 -44.22 19.08 27.57
N GLN A 134 -43.15 19.80 27.24
CA GLN A 134 -42.81 21.10 27.85
C GLN A 134 -43.30 22.30 27.01
N GLY A 135 -43.92 22.07 25.86
CA GLY A 135 -44.33 23.14 24.94
C GLY A 135 -43.16 23.91 24.31
N VAL A 136 -41.98 23.30 24.25
CA VAL A 136 -40.75 23.89 23.70
C VAL A 136 -40.65 23.55 22.21
N VAL A 137 -40.41 24.54 21.36
CA VAL A 137 -40.19 24.33 19.92
C VAL A 137 -38.72 24.03 19.66
N LEU A 138 -38.43 22.88 19.05
CA LEU A 138 -37.07 22.49 18.69
C LEU A 138 -36.62 23.16 17.37
N PRO A 139 -35.32 23.46 17.22
CA PRO A 139 -34.76 23.89 15.95
C PRO A 139 -34.88 22.79 14.88
N GLU A 140 -35.19 23.21 13.65
CA GLU A 140 -35.15 22.33 12.47
C GLU A 140 -33.79 21.62 12.35
N PRO A 141 -33.75 20.35 11.91
CA PRO A 141 -32.50 19.65 11.68
C PRO A 141 -31.64 20.44 10.70
N VAL A 142 -30.39 20.71 11.09
CA VAL A 142 -29.40 21.27 10.17
C VAL A 142 -29.15 20.23 9.08
N ARG A 143 -29.77 20.43 7.91
CA ARG A 143 -29.46 19.62 6.74
C ARG A 143 -28.00 19.88 6.39
N PRO A 144 -27.19 18.84 6.12
CA PRO A 144 -25.84 19.06 5.63
C PRO A 144 -25.95 19.93 4.37
N THR A 145 -25.31 21.10 4.40
CA THR A 145 -25.19 21.93 3.21
C THR A 145 -24.52 21.08 2.13
N PRO A 146 -25.04 21.05 0.90
CA PRO A 146 -24.36 20.38 -0.20
C PRO A 146 -22.91 20.84 -0.21
N GLU A 147 -21.99 19.90 -0.15
CA GLU A 147 -20.56 20.22 -0.16
C GLU A 147 -20.30 21.03 -1.44
N PRO A 148 -19.71 22.24 -1.35
CA PRO A 148 -19.54 23.08 -2.52
C PRO A 148 -18.68 22.32 -3.54
N ALA A 149 -19.17 22.31 -4.79
CA ALA A 149 -18.52 21.61 -5.89
C ALA A 149 -17.01 21.93 -5.92
N PRO A 150 -16.13 21.00 -6.30
CA PRO A 150 -14.66 21.16 -6.21
C PRO A 150 -14.09 22.45 -6.84
N GLY A 151 -14.81 23.06 -7.80
CA GLY A 151 -14.45 24.33 -8.42
C GLY A 151 -14.63 25.57 -7.54
N ASP A 152 -15.53 25.55 -6.57
CA ASP A 152 -15.96 26.73 -5.80
C ASP A 152 -15.04 27.04 -4.60
N ARG A 153 -14.26 26.03 -4.15
CA ARG A 153 -13.23 26.21 -3.11
C ARG A 153 -12.10 27.15 -3.54
N ARG A 154 -11.82 27.27 -4.85
CA ARG A 154 -10.77 28.15 -5.38
C ARG A 154 -11.17 29.62 -5.35
N ILE A 155 -12.46 29.94 -5.47
CA ILE A 155 -12.96 31.32 -5.53
C ILE A 155 -12.95 31.96 -4.13
N ARG A 156 -13.31 31.19 -3.09
CA ARG A 156 -13.32 31.70 -1.70
C ARG A 156 -11.95 31.97 -1.10
N ARG A 157 -10.89 31.24 -1.50
CA ARG A 157 -9.53 31.48 -0.99
C ARG A 157 -8.84 32.72 -1.57
N ARG A 158 -9.36 33.32 -2.65
CA ARG A 158 -8.79 34.54 -3.28
C ARG A 158 -9.35 35.86 -2.74
N ARG A 159 -10.35 35.82 -1.86
CA ARG A 159 -11.04 37.01 -1.31
C ARG A 159 -10.77 37.27 0.17
N ARG A 160 -9.80 36.57 0.78
CA ARG A 160 -9.29 36.88 2.12
C ARG A 160 -7.85 37.32 2.02
#